data_AF-A0A7K4NPL4-F1
#
_entry.id   AF-A0A7K4NPL4-F1
#
_cell.length_a   1.000
_cell.length_b   1.000
_cell.length_c   1.000
_cell.angle_alpha   90.00
_cell.angle_beta   90.00
_cell.angle_gamma   90.00
#
_symmetry.space_group_name_H-M   'P 1'
#
loop_
_entity.id
_entity.type
_entity.pdbx_description
1 polymer ?
#
loop_
_entity_poly.entity_id
_entity_poly.type
_entity_poly.pdbx_seq_one_letter_code
_entity_poly.pdbx_strand_id
1 'polypeptide(L)'
;MMIIDLPDAGIILVAVLAFLSGLVTLYLYGKTRSVGVSEKIAPTNVERIDYYEKELIDMKIRLDAMELDGETFTKPDLPTKKVKSFDVPEVEEPEFVAPKPKAAPRVPNMSFEDSVTFVLKKITEGPMTSRDIEVIFGKSREHVSRLMKKLFEDGFVGRDTSIRPYRYTITDKGRERVGSGEGDVVYAVSQ
;
A
#
# COMPACT_ATOMS: atom_id res chain seq x y z
N MET A 1 -38.58 28.26 41.71
CA MET A 1 -39.20 28.85 40.50
C MET A 1 -38.05 29.38 39.67
N MET A 2 -37.75 28.77 38.51
CA MET A 2 -36.62 29.17 37.68
C MET A 2 -37.06 30.39 36.87
N ILE A 3 -36.55 31.56 37.25
CA ILE A 3 -36.86 32.84 36.63
C ILE A 3 -36.06 32.87 35.33
N ILE A 4 -36.74 32.75 34.20
CA ILE A 4 -36.12 32.91 32.90
C ILE A 4 -36.07 34.42 32.67
N ASP A 5 -34.94 35.03 33.04
CA ASP A 5 -34.66 36.43 32.71
C ASP A 5 -34.50 36.52 31.20
N LEU A 6 -35.50 37.13 30.54
CA LEU A 6 -35.49 37.33 29.11
C LEU A 6 -34.36 38.31 28.78
N PRO A 7 -33.42 37.96 27.89
CA PRO A 7 -32.34 38.86 27.53
C PRO A 7 -32.88 40.16 26.93
N ASP A 8 -32.24 41.28 27.24
CA ASP A 8 -32.62 42.60 26.73
C ASP A 8 -32.67 42.60 25.19
N ALA A 9 -33.58 43.41 24.63
CA ALA A 9 -33.83 43.47 23.19
C ALA A 9 -32.55 43.75 22.38
N GLY A 10 -31.60 44.51 22.95
CA GLY A 10 -30.29 44.73 22.34
C GLY A 10 -29.45 43.47 22.19
N ILE A 11 -29.46 42.59 23.20
CA ILE A 11 -28.70 41.32 23.18
C ILE A 11 -29.31 40.37 22.15
N ILE A 12 -30.64 40.30 22.08
CA ILE A 12 -31.36 39.51 21.08
C ILE A 12 -31.02 40.00 19.68
N LEU A 13 -31.02 41.32 19.44
CA LEU A 13 -30.70 41.90 18.14
C LEU A 13 -29.26 41.55 17.69
N VAL A 14 -28.28 41.68 18.59
CA VAL A 14 -26.89 41.32 18.29
C VAL A 14 -26.74 39.83 17.98
N ALA A 15 -27.42 38.96 18.75
CA ALA A 15 -27.40 37.52 18.51
C ALA A 15 -27.96 37.15 17.13
N VAL A 16 -29.07 37.78 16.71
CA VAL A 16 -29.68 37.57 15.40
C VAL A 16 -28.76 38.07 14.28
N LEU A 17 -28.15 39.24 14.43
CA LEU A 17 -27.20 39.78 13.43
C LEU A 17 -25.94 38.89 13.31
N ALA A 18 -25.40 38.41 14.42
CA ALA A 18 -24.28 37.47 14.43
C ALA A 18 -24.63 36.18 13.69
N PHE A 19 -25.82 35.61 13.94
CA PHE A 19 -26.29 34.41 13.26
C PHE A 19 -26.44 34.59 11.74
N LEU A 20 -27.04 35.71 11.31
CA LEU A 20 -27.17 36.04 9.89
C LEU A 20 -25.81 36.26 9.22
N SER A 21 -24.88 36.93 9.90
CA SER A 21 -23.52 37.12 9.38
C SER A 21 -22.78 35.78 9.21
N GLY A 22 -23.01 34.82 10.12
CA GLY A 22 -22.48 33.46 10.03
C GLY A 22 -23.05 32.68 8.85
N LEU A 23 -24.36 32.78 8.60
CA LEU A 23 -25.03 32.17 7.44
C LEU A 23 -24.50 32.72 6.12
N VAL A 24 -24.34 34.05 6.02
CA VAL A 24 -23.77 34.71 4.84
C VAL A 24 -22.33 34.26 4.62
N THR A 25 -21.51 34.24 5.66
CA THR A 25 -20.12 33.77 5.60
C THR A 25 -20.05 32.30 5.18
N LEU A 26 -20.90 31.44 5.72
CA LEU A 26 -20.99 30.03 5.35
C LEU A 26 -21.45 29.83 3.91
N TYR A 27 -22.39 30.65 3.43
CA TYR A 27 -22.85 30.61 2.04
C TYR A 27 -21.75 31.04 1.06
N LEU A 28 -21.04 32.13 1.35
CA LEU A 28 -19.87 32.55 0.55
C LEU A 28 -18.75 31.51 0.61
N TYR A 29 -18.49 30.92 1.77
CA TYR A 29 -17.50 29.86 1.93
C TYR A 29 -17.89 28.59 1.16
N GLY A 30 -19.17 28.18 1.22
CA GLY A 30 -19.68 27.05 0.45
C GLY A 30 -19.64 27.29 -1.06
N LYS A 31 -19.98 28.50 -1.51
CA LYS A 31 -19.96 28.89 -2.92
C LYS A 31 -18.54 28.99 -3.50
N THR A 32 -17.58 29.45 -2.71
CA THR A 32 -16.16 29.48 -3.12
C THR A 32 -15.49 28.12 -2.99
N ARG A 33 -15.92 27.29 -2.04
CA ARG A 33 -15.42 25.91 -1.85
C ARG A 33 -15.98 24.91 -2.85
N SER A 34 -17.20 25.10 -3.37
CA SER A 34 -17.76 24.21 -4.41
C SER A 34 -16.97 24.24 -5.72
N VAL A 35 -16.23 25.33 -5.98
CA VAL A 35 -15.32 25.42 -7.13
C VAL A 35 -13.96 24.76 -6.83
N GLY A 36 -13.52 24.72 -5.56
CA GLY A 36 -12.19 24.25 -5.16
C GLY A 36 -12.08 22.81 -4.63
N VAL A 37 -13.17 22.09 -4.41
CA VAL A 37 -13.11 20.67 -3.94
C VAL A 37 -12.82 19.71 -5.10
N SER A 38 -13.03 20.13 -6.35
CA SER A 38 -12.76 19.30 -7.53
C SER A 38 -11.34 19.45 -8.11
N GLU A 39 -10.49 20.31 -7.53
CA GLU A 39 -9.19 20.67 -8.13
C GLU A 39 -7.98 19.88 -7.58
N LYS A 40 -8.19 18.89 -6.69
CA LYS A 40 -7.08 18.14 -6.08
C LYS A 40 -7.07 16.63 -6.31
N ILE A 41 -7.91 16.13 -7.21
CA ILE A 41 -7.67 14.80 -7.79
C ILE A 41 -6.99 15.09 -9.12
N ALA A 42 -5.65 15.05 -9.15
CA ALA A 42 -4.90 15.19 -10.39
C ALA A 42 -5.54 14.27 -11.45
N PRO A 43 -5.80 14.75 -12.69
CA PRO A 43 -6.57 14.01 -13.70
C PRO A 43 -6.01 12.59 -13.94
N THR A 44 -4.70 12.42 -13.74
CA THR A 44 -3.99 11.15 -13.81
C THR A 44 -4.44 10.10 -12.80
N ASN A 45 -4.95 10.49 -11.62
CA ASN A 45 -5.42 9.55 -10.60
C ASN A 45 -6.84 9.05 -10.93
N VAL A 46 -7.70 9.91 -11.47
CA VAL A 46 -9.06 9.54 -11.90
C VAL A 46 -8.98 8.52 -13.04
N GLU A 47 -8.18 8.82 -14.07
CA GLU A 47 -7.98 7.90 -15.20
C GLU A 47 -7.43 6.52 -14.79
N ARG A 48 -6.54 6.49 -13.79
CA ARG A 48 -6.03 5.24 -13.24
C ARG A 48 -7.10 4.47 -12.48
N ILE A 49 -7.94 5.16 -11.70
CA ILE A 49 -9.05 4.54 -10.98
C ILE A 49 -10.05 3.95 -11.98
N ASP A 50 -10.42 4.69 -13.02
CA ASP A 50 -11.33 4.22 -14.08
C ASP A 50 -10.77 3.00 -14.83
N TYR A 51 -9.45 2.96 -15.05
CA TYR A 51 -8.79 1.81 -15.66
C TYR A 51 -8.94 0.55 -14.80
N TYR A 52 -8.63 0.66 -13.50
CA TYR A 52 -8.75 -0.48 -12.57
C TYR A 52 -10.21 -0.89 -12.36
N GLU A 53 -11.14 0.05 -12.35
CA GLU A 53 -12.58 -0.23 -12.26
C GLU A 53 -13.04 -1.08 -13.46
N LYS A 54 -12.63 -0.72 -14.68
CA LYS A 54 -12.95 -1.49 -15.89
C LYS A 54 -12.34 -2.90 -15.86
N GLU A 55 -11.10 -3.04 -15.40
CA GLU A 55 -10.44 -4.35 -15.29
C GLU A 55 -11.15 -5.25 -14.26
N LEU A 56 -11.57 -4.69 -13.12
CA LEU A 56 -12.36 -5.40 -12.11
C LEU A 56 -13.73 -5.84 -12.64
N ILE A 57 -14.41 -4.99 -13.40
CA ILE A 57 -15.70 -5.30 -14.01
C ILE A 57 -15.58 -6.47 -14.99
N ASP A 58 -14.57 -6.46 -15.87
CA ASP A 58 -14.35 -7.54 -16.83
C ASP A 58 -14.03 -8.88 -16.15
N MET A 59 -13.16 -8.85 -15.13
CA MET A 59 -12.89 -10.03 -14.32
C MET A 59 -14.15 -10.55 -13.64
N LYS A 60 -15.02 -9.65 -13.15
CA LYS A 60 -16.29 -10.03 -12.52
C LYS A 60 -17.27 -10.65 -13.51
N ILE A 61 -17.45 -10.06 -14.69
CA ILE A 61 -18.31 -10.61 -15.74
C ILE A 61 -17.85 -12.01 -16.13
N ARG A 62 -16.54 -12.20 -16.26
CA ARG A 62 -15.94 -13.49 -16.60
C ARG A 62 -16.14 -14.54 -15.51
N LEU A 63 -15.97 -14.14 -14.23
CA LEU A 63 -16.23 -15.00 -13.09
C LEU A 63 -17.72 -15.38 -13.02
N ASP A 64 -18.61 -14.39 -13.13
CA ASP A 64 -20.06 -14.58 -13.11
C ASP A 64 -20.51 -15.48 -14.29
N ALA A 65 -19.87 -15.39 -15.46
CA ALA A 65 -20.11 -16.29 -16.60
C ALA A 65 -19.64 -17.73 -16.36
N MET A 66 -18.47 -17.90 -15.72
CA MET A 66 -17.97 -19.23 -15.32
C MET A 66 -18.83 -19.88 -14.23
N GLU A 67 -19.38 -19.09 -13.31
CA GLU A 67 -20.30 -19.56 -12.28
C GLU A 67 -21.67 -19.94 -12.87
N LEU A 68 -22.15 -19.20 -13.89
CA LEU A 68 -23.38 -19.54 -14.62
C LEU A 68 -23.28 -20.86 -15.39
N ASP A 69 -22.12 -21.18 -15.97
CA ASP A 69 -21.86 -22.45 -16.67
C ASP A 69 -21.48 -23.60 -15.72
N GLY A 70 -21.29 -23.32 -14.43
CA GLY A 70 -20.55 -24.16 -13.48
C GLY A 70 -21.37 -25.02 -12.52
N GLU A 71 -22.71 -25.02 -12.55
CA GLU A 71 -23.50 -25.77 -11.56
C GLU A 71 -24.69 -26.51 -12.20
N THR A 72 -24.44 -27.70 -12.77
CA THR A 72 -25.39 -28.83 -12.68
C THR A 72 -24.72 -30.20 -12.84
N PHE A 73 -23.63 -30.49 -12.10
CA PHE A 73 -23.13 -31.87 -11.96
C PHE A 73 -23.72 -32.55 -10.72
N THR A 74 -25.06 -32.67 -10.70
CA THR A 74 -25.74 -33.61 -9.80
C THR A 74 -26.69 -34.47 -10.63
N LYS A 75 -26.24 -35.69 -10.98
CA LYS A 75 -27.00 -36.95 -10.87
C LYS A 75 -26.17 -38.15 -11.34
N PRO A 76 -26.19 -39.28 -10.61
CA PRO A 76 -25.57 -40.54 -11.00
C PRO A 76 -26.61 -41.45 -11.68
N ASP A 77 -26.40 -41.90 -12.92
CA ASP A 77 -27.00 -43.15 -13.43
C ASP A 77 -26.58 -43.52 -14.88
N LEU A 78 -26.30 -44.81 -15.10
CA LEU A 78 -26.29 -45.60 -16.36
C LEU A 78 -25.04 -45.53 -17.30
N PRO A 79 -24.80 -46.53 -18.19
CA PRO A 79 -24.15 -47.82 -17.91
C PRO A 79 -22.88 -48.05 -18.75
N THR A 80 -22.09 -49.04 -18.31
CA THR A 80 -20.84 -49.51 -18.92
C THR A 80 -20.91 -49.76 -20.43
N LYS A 81 -20.03 -49.13 -21.22
CA LYS A 81 -19.66 -49.60 -22.56
C LYS A 81 -18.15 -49.62 -22.73
N LYS A 82 -17.57 -50.83 -22.68
CA LYS A 82 -16.19 -51.08 -23.09
C LYS A 82 -16.06 -50.82 -24.59
N VAL A 83 -15.09 -49.99 -24.99
CA VAL A 83 -14.51 -50.06 -26.34
C VAL A 83 -12.99 -50.01 -26.19
N LYS A 84 -12.36 -51.01 -26.80
CA LYS A 84 -10.93 -51.31 -26.74
C LYS A 84 -10.09 -50.26 -27.46
N SER A 85 -8.89 -50.11 -26.92
CA SER A 85 -7.65 -49.51 -27.43
C SER A 85 -7.46 -49.57 -28.95
N PHE A 86 -7.08 -48.43 -29.52
CA PHE A 86 -6.22 -48.35 -30.69
C PHE A 86 -4.95 -47.57 -30.30
N ASP A 87 -3.81 -48.22 -30.49
CA ASP A 87 -2.47 -47.61 -30.39
C ASP A 87 -2.13 -46.79 -31.64
N VAL A 88 -1.13 -45.90 -31.46
CA VAL A 88 -0.27 -45.20 -32.46
C VAL A 88 -0.76 -43.81 -32.89
N PRO A 89 0.10 -42.75 -33.05
CA PRO A 89 1.46 -42.49 -32.56
C PRO A 89 1.61 -41.14 -31.80
N GLU A 90 2.73 -41.02 -31.09
CA GLU A 90 3.34 -39.79 -30.57
C GLU A 90 3.57 -38.75 -31.69
N VAL A 91 2.88 -37.61 -31.63
CA VAL A 91 3.20 -36.40 -32.40
C VAL A 91 3.05 -35.20 -31.46
N GLU A 92 4.15 -34.45 -31.39
CA GLU A 92 4.44 -33.32 -30.50
C GLU A 92 3.36 -32.22 -30.57
N GLU A 93 2.70 -31.95 -29.44
CA GLU A 93 2.02 -30.66 -29.23
C GLU A 93 3.01 -29.67 -28.59
N PRO A 94 3.17 -28.46 -29.14
CA PRO A 94 4.14 -27.51 -28.66
C PRO A 94 3.75 -27.03 -27.26
N GLU A 95 4.61 -27.30 -26.27
CA GLU A 95 4.50 -26.72 -24.94
C GLU A 95 4.55 -25.19 -25.06
N PHE A 96 3.39 -24.53 -24.97
CA PHE A 96 3.35 -23.10 -24.75
C PHE A 96 3.71 -22.86 -23.28
N VAL A 97 5.01 -22.81 -23.00
CA VAL A 97 5.56 -22.40 -21.72
C VAL A 97 5.21 -20.93 -21.53
N ALA A 98 4.05 -20.66 -20.92
CA ALA A 98 3.75 -19.35 -20.38
C ALA A 98 4.95 -18.96 -19.48
N PRO A 99 5.62 -17.82 -19.72
CA PRO A 99 6.67 -17.38 -18.82
C PRO A 99 6.00 -17.11 -17.49
N LYS A 100 6.17 -18.06 -16.55
CA LYS A 100 5.87 -17.87 -15.13
C LYS A 100 6.38 -16.47 -14.79
N PRO A 101 5.54 -15.53 -14.31
CA PRO A 101 6.07 -14.28 -13.80
C PRO A 101 7.10 -14.70 -12.78
N LYS A 102 8.38 -14.34 -13.03
CA LYS A 102 9.48 -14.64 -12.12
C LYS A 102 9.03 -14.08 -10.79
N ALA A 103 8.57 -14.96 -9.90
CA ALA A 103 8.23 -14.59 -8.55
C ALA A 103 9.45 -13.83 -8.06
N ALA A 104 9.27 -12.55 -7.74
CA ALA A 104 10.33 -11.75 -7.14
C ALA A 104 10.97 -12.64 -6.06
N PRO A 105 12.33 -12.71 -6.00
CA PRO A 105 13.01 -13.58 -5.05
C PRO A 105 12.31 -13.45 -3.71
N ARG A 106 11.72 -14.55 -3.22
CA ARG A 106 11.03 -14.54 -1.94
C ARG A 106 12.05 -14.06 -0.94
N VAL A 107 11.90 -12.82 -0.48
CA VAL A 107 12.78 -12.27 0.54
C VAL A 107 12.77 -13.25 1.70
N PRO A 108 13.93 -13.76 2.13
CA PRO A 108 13.99 -14.69 3.25
C PRO A 108 13.22 -14.10 4.44
N ASN A 109 12.61 -14.95 5.27
CA ASN A 109 12.08 -14.51 6.55
C ASN A 109 13.26 -14.09 7.44
N MET A 110 13.71 -12.86 7.24
CA MET A 110 14.82 -12.25 7.96
C MET A 110 14.36 -11.76 9.32
N SER A 111 15.24 -11.90 10.31
CA SER A 111 15.04 -11.31 11.64
C SER A 111 15.12 -9.78 11.55
N PHE A 112 14.69 -9.09 12.60
CA PHE A 112 14.74 -7.63 12.66
C PHE A 112 16.19 -7.09 12.50
N GLU A 113 17.18 -7.79 13.05
CA GLU A 113 18.59 -7.38 12.96
C GLU A 113 19.17 -7.59 11.55
N ASP A 114 18.79 -8.67 10.88
CA ASP A 114 19.15 -8.92 9.48
C ASP A 114 18.55 -7.85 8.57
N SER A 115 17.36 -7.37 8.92
CA SER A 115 16.67 -6.29 8.21
C SER A 115 17.40 -4.95 8.33
N VAL A 116 17.88 -4.63 9.53
CA VAL A 116 18.67 -3.43 9.80
C VAL A 116 19.98 -3.43 9.00
N THR A 117 20.74 -4.53 9.09
CA THR A 117 22.03 -4.64 8.40
C THR A 117 21.88 -4.61 6.89
N PHE A 118 20.87 -5.29 6.35
CA PHE A 118 20.54 -5.26 4.92
C PHE A 118 20.21 -3.85 4.42
N VAL A 119 19.36 -3.10 5.14
CA VAL A 119 18.99 -1.73 4.77
C VAL A 119 20.19 -0.79 4.86
N LEU A 120 20.99 -0.88 5.92
CA LEU A 120 22.20 -0.06 6.06
C LEU A 120 23.19 -0.34 4.91
N LYS A 121 23.42 -1.61 4.56
CA LYS A 121 24.25 -1.99 3.41
C LYS A 121 23.74 -1.38 2.10
N LYS A 122 22.43 -1.36 1.89
CA LYS A 122 21.83 -0.77 0.69
C LYS A 122 21.94 0.75 0.64
N ILE A 123 21.81 1.44 1.77
CA ILE A 123 21.98 2.90 1.84
C ILE A 123 23.47 3.29 1.66
N THR A 124 24.41 2.41 1.98
CA THR A 124 25.84 2.60 1.65
C THR A 124 26.08 2.67 0.14
N GLU A 125 25.30 1.95 -0.67
CA GLU A 125 25.40 1.99 -2.14
C GLU A 125 24.91 3.33 -2.71
N GLY A 126 24.06 4.06 -1.99
CA GLY A 126 23.61 5.39 -2.37
C GLY A 126 22.40 5.90 -1.57
N PRO A 127 22.08 7.20 -1.65
CA PRO A 127 20.95 7.77 -0.96
C PRO A 127 19.63 7.19 -1.48
N MET A 128 18.82 6.64 -0.57
CA MET A 128 17.55 5.96 -0.90
C MET A 128 16.36 6.65 -0.25
N THR A 129 15.18 6.52 -0.86
CA THR A 129 13.90 6.94 -0.26
C THR A 129 13.23 5.78 0.48
N SER A 130 12.25 6.05 1.34
CA SER A 130 11.46 4.98 1.98
C SER A 130 10.78 4.05 0.97
N ARG A 131 10.44 4.57 -0.23
CA ARG A 131 9.80 3.78 -1.28
C ARG A 131 10.79 2.83 -1.94
N ASP A 132 12.02 3.27 -2.18
CA ASP A 132 13.06 2.40 -2.73
C ASP A 132 13.36 1.25 -1.77
N ILE A 133 13.44 1.55 -0.47
CA ILE A 133 13.66 0.55 0.57
C ILE A 133 12.48 -0.43 0.65
N GLU A 134 11.24 0.02 0.53
CA GLU A 134 10.06 -0.86 0.47
C GLU A 134 10.13 -1.88 -0.67
N VAL A 135 10.52 -1.44 -1.87
CA VAL A 135 10.62 -2.30 -3.06
C VAL A 135 11.74 -3.34 -2.88
N ILE A 136 12.90 -2.92 -2.36
CA ILE A 136 14.05 -3.81 -2.17
C ILE A 136 13.81 -4.79 -1.03
N PHE A 137 13.15 -4.33 0.04
CA PHE A 137 12.95 -5.08 1.27
C PHE A 137 11.72 -6.00 1.23
N GLY A 138 10.75 -5.73 0.35
CA GLY A 138 9.56 -6.59 0.17
C GLY A 138 8.62 -6.63 1.38
N LYS A 139 8.67 -5.62 2.27
CA LYS A 139 7.75 -5.45 3.41
C LYS A 139 6.85 -4.24 3.21
N SER A 140 5.76 -4.19 3.99
CA SER A 140 4.84 -3.03 4.01
C SER A 140 5.56 -1.72 4.34
N ARG A 141 5.05 -0.63 3.75
CA ARG A 141 5.42 0.78 4.05
C ARG A 141 5.52 1.07 5.53
N GLU A 142 4.63 0.50 6.32
CA GLU A 142 4.61 0.71 7.77
C GLU A 142 5.86 0.13 8.45
N HIS A 143 6.25 -1.10 8.11
CA HIS A 143 7.43 -1.73 8.69
C HIS A 143 8.70 -0.96 8.32
N VAL A 144 8.81 -0.55 7.06
CA VAL A 144 9.94 0.25 6.59
C VAL A 144 9.96 1.61 7.29
N SER A 145 8.81 2.26 7.46
CA SER A 145 8.75 3.56 8.15
C SER A 145 9.22 3.46 9.61
N ARG A 146 8.84 2.39 10.32
CA ARG A 146 9.26 2.14 11.70
C ARG A 146 10.75 1.84 11.77
N LEU A 147 11.25 1.01 10.86
CA LEU A 147 12.68 0.70 10.75
C LEU A 147 13.50 1.96 10.49
N MET A 148 13.13 2.74 9.49
CA MET A 148 13.83 3.98 9.12
C MET A 148 13.71 5.08 10.18
N LYS A 149 12.64 5.06 10.98
CA LYS A 149 12.53 5.93 12.17
C LYS A 149 13.56 5.50 13.22
N LYS A 150 13.62 4.21 13.55
CA LYS A 150 14.58 3.66 14.53
C LYS A 150 16.03 3.92 14.12
N LEU A 151 16.38 3.64 12.86
CA LEU A 151 17.74 3.88 12.34
C LEU A 151 18.16 5.35 12.40
N PHE A 152 17.19 6.25 12.23
CA PHE A 152 17.44 7.69 12.34
C PHE A 152 17.62 8.11 13.80
N GLU A 153 16.77 7.63 14.70
CA GLU A 153 16.88 7.89 16.15
C GLU A 153 18.20 7.34 16.73
N ASP A 154 18.61 6.16 16.29
CA ASP A 154 19.89 5.55 16.70
C ASP A 154 21.11 6.23 16.04
N GLY A 155 20.90 7.15 15.11
CA GLY A 155 21.94 7.93 14.44
C GLY A 155 22.72 7.16 13.37
N PHE A 156 22.21 6.02 12.88
CA PHE A 156 22.84 5.25 11.80
C PHE A 156 22.56 5.82 10.40
N VAL A 157 21.46 6.57 10.25
CA VAL A 157 21.09 7.22 8.99
C VAL A 157 20.67 8.68 9.23
N GLY A 158 21.10 9.56 8.33
CA GLY A 158 20.58 10.92 8.22
C GLY A 158 19.32 10.94 7.36
N ARG A 159 18.47 11.95 7.56
CA ARG A 159 17.30 12.21 6.71
C ARG A 159 17.38 13.64 6.18
N ASP A 160 17.31 13.77 4.87
CA ASP A 160 17.10 15.05 4.21
C ASP A 160 15.60 15.37 4.18
N THR A 161 15.21 16.45 4.87
CA THR A 161 13.83 16.95 4.94
C THR A 161 13.55 18.06 3.93
N SER A 162 14.57 18.53 3.20
CA SER A 162 14.42 19.60 2.20
C SER A 162 13.63 19.14 0.96
N ILE A 163 13.64 17.83 0.69
CA ILE A 163 12.98 17.19 -0.45
C ILE A 163 12.01 16.11 0.01
N ARG A 164 10.84 16.05 -0.64
CA ARG A 164 9.85 14.97 -0.48
C ARG A 164 9.79 14.15 -1.77
N PRO A 165 9.77 12.81 -1.69
CA PRO A 165 9.89 11.97 -0.49
C PRO A 165 11.26 12.08 0.18
N TYR A 166 11.30 11.91 1.50
CA TYR A 166 12.53 12.03 2.28
C TYR A 166 13.62 11.08 1.78
N ARG A 167 14.84 11.61 1.66
CA ARG A 167 16.03 10.83 1.32
C ARG A 167 16.81 10.49 2.57
N TYR A 168 17.31 9.26 2.63
CA TYR A 168 18.15 8.78 3.71
C TYR A 168 19.57 8.58 3.22
N THR A 169 20.52 8.99 4.05
CA THR A 169 21.96 8.88 3.82
C THR A 169 22.61 8.17 4.99
N ILE A 170 23.67 7.41 4.76
CA ILE A 170 24.37 6.72 5.85
C ILE A 170 25.28 7.70 6.62
N THR A 171 25.26 7.62 7.95
CA THR A 171 26.16 8.37 8.82
C THR A 171 27.46 7.59 9.06
N ASP A 172 28.46 8.22 9.69
CA ASP A 172 29.71 7.53 10.09
C ASP A 172 29.43 6.33 11.00
N LYS A 173 28.53 6.50 11.98
CA LYS A 173 28.08 5.44 12.88
C LYS A 173 27.39 4.29 12.14
N GLY A 174 26.59 4.60 11.11
CA GLY A 174 25.97 3.60 10.24
C GLY A 174 26.99 2.80 9.45
N ARG A 175 28.04 3.46 8.93
CA ARG A 175 29.14 2.81 8.21
C ARG A 175 29.92 1.86 9.09
N GLU A 176 30.26 2.27 10.32
CA GLU A 176 30.92 1.39 11.29
C GLU A 176 30.09 0.14 11.58
N ARG A 177 28.77 0.26 11.77
CA ARG A 177 27.89 -0.88 12.09
C ARG A 177 27.82 -1.93 10.98
N VAL A 178 27.98 -1.52 9.72
CA VAL A 178 28.02 -2.42 8.56
C VAL A 178 29.43 -2.96 8.33
N GLY A 179 30.46 -2.14 8.51
CA GLY A 179 31.87 -2.54 8.38
C GLY A 179 32.36 -3.45 9.50
N SER A 180 31.79 -3.35 10.70
CA SER A 180 32.07 -4.23 11.83
C SER A 180 31.43 -5.61 11.68
N GLY A 181 30.59 -5.83 10.67
CA GLY A 181 29.92 -7.10 10.38
C GLY A 181 30.80 -8.12 9.62
N GLU A 182 32.03 -7.75 9.27
CA GLU A 182 33.06 -8.68 8.77
C GLU A 182 33.93 -9.24 9.92
N GLY A 183 33.39 -9.20 11.14
CA GLY A 183 33.91 -9.83 12.34
C GLY A 183 32.76 -10.39 13.17
N ASP A 184 32.65 -11.70 13.16
CA ASP A 184 31.79 -12.55 13.99
C ASP A 184 31.64 -11.99 15.43
N VAL A 185 30.43 -11.57 15.82
CA VAL A 185 30.10 -11.33 17.23
C VAL A 185 28.99 -12.28 17.64
N VAL A 186 29.43 -13.46 18.03
CA VAL A 186 28.68 -14.45 18.80
C VAL A 186 28.21 -13.80 20.10
N TYR A 187 26.92 -13.47 20.21
CA TYR A 187 26.30 -13.26 21.51
C TYR A 187 25.89 -14.61 22.06
N ALA A 188 26.61 -15.06 23.08
CA ALA A 188 26.32 -16.26 23.84
C ALA A 188 24.89 -16.19 24.41
N VAL A 189 24.11 -17.21 24.09
CA VAL A 189 22.84 -17.54 24.75
C VAL A 189 23.15 -17.99 26.17
N SER A 190 22.64 -17.27 27.17
CA SER A 190 22.47 -17.83 28.51
C SER A 190 21.07 -18.43 28.62
N GLN A 191 21.04 -19.69 29.04
CA GLN A 191 19.86 -20.49 29.38
C GLN A 191 19.14 -19.97 30.62
#